data_AF-A0A4G1WR53-F1
#
_entry.id   AF-A0A4G1WR53-F1
#
_cell.length_a   1.000
_cell.length_b   1.000
_cell.length_c   1.000
_cell.angle_alpha   90.00
_cell.angle_beta   90.00
_cell.angle_gamma   90.00
#
_symmetry.space_group_name_H-M   'P 1'
#
loop_
_entity.id
_entity.type
_entity.pdbx_description
1 polymer ?
#
loop_
_entity_poly.entity_id
_entity_poly.type
_entity_poly.pdbx_seq_one_letter_code
_entity_poly.pdbx_strand_id
1 'polypeptide(L)' 'MIKELYEEVQGTVYKCRNEYYLHLWELSDWDQEGMLCLHELISREEGLVDDIPRLTQIIHTSLN' A
#
# COMPACT_ATOMS: atom_id res chain seq x y z
N MET A 1 0.34 -13.90 -6.15
CA MET A 1 -0.36 -13.63 -4.87
C MET A 1 -0.06 -12.23 -4.32
N ILE A 2 1.07 -11.95 -3.66
CA ILE A 2 1.33 -10.59 -3.10
C ILE A 2 1.40 -9.51 -4.18
N LYS A 3 2.05 -9.77 -5.32
CA LYS A 3 2.10 -8.80 -6.43
C LYS A 3 0.73 -8.47 -7.01
N GLU A 4 -0.13 -9.48 -7.22
CA GLU A 4 -1.49 -9.27 -7.73
C GLU A 4 -2.32 -8.47 -6.71
N LEU A 5 -2.19 -8.77 -5.42
CA LEU A 5 -2.84 -7.99 -4.37
C LEU A 5 -2.31 -6.55 -4.31
N TYR A 6 -1.01 -6.36 -4.51
CA TYR A 6 -0.42 -5.03 -4.61
C TYR A 6 -1.01 -4.25 -5.79
N GLU A 7 -1.20 -4.88 -6.94
CA GLU A 7 -1.81 -4.25 -8.12
C GLU A 7 -3.24 -3.74 -7.85
N GLU A 8 -4.01 -4.42 -6.98
CA GLU A 8 -5.35 -3.97 -6.55
C GLU A 8 -5.31 -2.72 -5.66
N VAL A 9 -4.26 -2.56 -4.84
CA VAL A 9 -4.14 -1.47 -3.87
C VAL A 9 -3.18 -0.35 -4.30
N GLN A 10 -2.39 -0.54 -5.36
CA GLN A 10 -1.37 0.41 -5.85
C GLN A 10 -1.95 1.81 -6.12
N GLY A 11 -3.21 1.88 -6.56
CA GLY A 11 -3.89 3.15 -6.83
C GLY A 11 -3.96 4.03 -5.58
N THR A 12 -4.00 3.43 -4.40
CA THR A 12 -4.00 4.13 -3.11
C THR A 12 -2.61 4.63 -2.75
N VAL A 13 -1.58 3.81 -2.99
CA VAL A 13 -0.17 4.23 -2.82
C VAL A 13 0.13 5.45 -3.70
N TYR A 14 -0.36 5.45 -4.94
CA TYR A 14 -0.17 6.59 -5.85
C TYR A 14 -0.99 7.82 -5.45
N LYS A 15 -2.15 7.64 -4.81
CA LYS A 15 -2.87 8.75 -4.18
C LYS A 15 -2.06 9.35 -3.04
N CYS A 16 -1.49 8.53 -2.15
CA CYS A 16 -0.57 9.00 -1.10
C CYS A 16 0.63 9.76 -1.70
N ARG A 17 1.26 9.23 -2.77
CA ARG A 17 2.33 9.96 -3.47
C ARG A 17 1.90 11.35 -3.95
N ASN A 18 0.67 11.48 -4.46
CA ASN A 18 0.18 12.76 -4.97
C ASN A 18 -0.23 13.71 -3.83
N GLU A 19 -0.68 13.17 -2.69
CA GLU A 19 -1.02 13.93 -1.48
C GLU A 19 0.24 14.39 -0.73
N TYR A 20 1.30 13.59 -0.75
CA TYR A 20 2.53 13.80 0.00
C TYR A 20 3.75 13.81 -0.93
N TYR A 21 4.34 14.99 -1.10
CA TYR A 21 5.61 15.12 -1.80
C TYR A 21 6.77 14.81 -0.85
N LEU A 22 7.30 13.59 -0.93
CA LEU A 22 8.58 13.24 -0.31
C LEU A 22 9.72 13.59 -1.26
N HIS A 23 10.59 14.51 -0.84
CA HIS A 23 11.72 14.93 -1.64
C HIS A 23 12.65 13.74 -1.91
N LEU A 24 13.08 13.60 -3.17
CA LEU A 24 13.94 12.51 -3.68
C LEU A 24 13.27 11.14 -3.83
N TRP A 25 12.03 10.96 -3.39
CA TRP A 25 11.33 9.70 -3.66
C TRP A 25 10.87 9.63 -5.11
N GLU A 26 11.30 8.58 -5.79
CA GLU A 26 10.81 8.18 -7.10
C GLU A 26 9.59 7.27 -6.95
N LEU A 27 8.90 6.99 -8.08
CA LEU A 27 7.77 6.08 -8.08
C LEU A 27 8.12 4.70 -7.51
N SER A 28 9.33 4.20 -7.79
CA SER A 28 9.81 2.93 -7.26
C SER A 28 9.98 2.92 -5.74
N ASP A 29 10.28 4.06 -5.12
CA ASP A 29 10.41 4.14 -3.66
C ASP A 29 9.02 4.02 -3.01
N TRP A 30 8.03 4.71 -3.59
CA TRP A 30 6.63 4.55 -3.20
C TRP A 30 6.12 3.13 -3.43
N ASP A 31 6.52 2.49 -4.54
CA ASP A 31 6.14 1.10 -4.81
C ASP A 31 6.76 0.13 -3.81
N GLN A 32 8.02 0.35 -3.44
CA GLN A 32 8.68 -0.44 -2.42
C GLN A 32 8.00 -0.26 -1.06
N GLU A 33 7.74 0.98 -0.64
CA GLU A 33 7.09 1.26 0.64
C GLU A 33 5.67 0.67 0.68
N GLY A 34 4.90 0.84 -0.38
CA GLY A 34 3.57 0.26 -0.49
C GLY A 34 3.57 -1.27 -0.40
N MET A 35 4.57 -1.92 -1.02
CA MET A 35 4.74 -3.37 -0.93
C MET A 35 5.15 -3.83 0.49
N LEU A 36 6.05 -3.09 1.14
CA LEU A 36 6.47 -3.37 2.52
C LEU A 36 5.29 -3.23 3.50
N CYS A 37 4.53 -2.14 3.38
CA CYS A 37 3.34 -1.90 4.16
C CYS A 37 2.31 -3.03 3.95
N LEU A 38 2.02 -3.39 2.70
CA LEU A 38 1.10 -4.49 2.38
C LEU A 38 1.57 -5.81 3.01
N HIS A 39 2.86 -6.15 2.86
CA HIS A 39 3.42 -7.38 3.42
C HIS A 39 3.30 -7.41 4.95
N GLU A 40 3.57 -6.30 5.63
CA GLU A 40 3.43 -6.21 7.08
C GLU A 40 1.97 -6.37 7.51
N LEU A 41 1.02 -5.74 6.81
CA LEU A 41 -0.40 -5.83 7.14
C LEU A 41 -0.95 -7.25 7.03
N ILE A 42 -0.69 -7.93 5.92
CA ILE A 42 -1.16 -9.31 5.71
C ILE A 42 -0.49 -10.31 6.65
N SER A 43 0.73 -9.99 7.14
CA SER A 43 1.43 -10.81 8.13
C SER A 43 0.85 -10.67 9.54
N ARG A 44 0.17 -9.54 9.82
CA ARG A 44 -0.42 -9.23 11.13
C ARG A 44 -1.87 -9.68 11.25
N GLU A 45 -2.65 -9.63 10.18
CA GLU A 45 -4.06 -10.01 10.17
C GLU A 45 -4.36 -11.01 9.04
N GLU A 46 -4.43 -12.29 9.42
CA GLU A 46 -4.81 -13.36 8.50
C GLU A 46 -6.27 -13.17 8.05
N GLY A 47 -6.51 -13.18 6.74
CA GLY A 47 -7.84 -12.94 6.13
C GLY A 47 -8.11 -11.49 5.70
N LEU A 48 -7.23 -10.53 6.02
CA LEU A 48 -7.38 -9.15 5.55
C LEU A 48 -7.36 -9.04 4.01
N VAL A 49 -6.70 -10.00 3.34
CA VAL A 49 -6.64 -10.11 1.88
C VAL A 49 -8.00 -10.28 1.21
N ASP A 50 -9.02 -10.75 1.95
CA ASP A 50 -10.37 -10.96 1.45
C ASP A 50 -11.24 -9.69 1.53
N ASP A 51 -10.76 -8.64 2.21
CA ASP A 51 -11.46 -7.35 2.38
C ASP A 51 -10.62 -6.20 1.78
N ILE A 52 -10.63 -6.12 0.45
CA ILE A 52 -9.89 -5.10 -0.33
C ILE A 52 -10.23 -3.66 0.08
N PRO A 53 -11.51 -3.28 0.33
CA PRO A 53 -11.83 -1.94 0.81
C PRO A 53 -11.14 -1.61 2.14
N ARG A 54 -11.18 -2.52 3.11
CA ARG A 54 -10.53 -2.33 4.41
C ARG A 54 -9.01 -2.30 4.28
N LEU A 55 -8.43 -3.20 3.50
CA LEU A 55 -6.99 -3.22 3.21
C LEU A 55 -6.53 -1.88 2.61
N THR A 56 -7.28 -1.36 1.64
CA THR A 56 -7.02 -0.06 1.01
C THR A 56 -7.06 1.08 2.02
N GLN A 57 -8.05 1.11 2.91
CA GLN A 57 -8.16 2.14 3.94
C GLN A 57 -7.00 2.09 4.93
N ILE A 58 -6.56 0.90 5.33
CA ILE A 58 -5.42 0.73 6.24
C ILE A 58 -4.11 1.15 5.55
N ILE A 59 -3.91 0.80 4.28
CA ILE A 59 -2.73 1.24 3.51
C ILE A 59 -2.68 2.77 3.41
N HIS A 60 -3.79 3.42 3.05
CA HIS A 60 -3.86 4.89 3.02
C HIS A 60 -3.52 5.50 4.38
N THR A 61 -4.05 4.93 5.47
CA THR A 61 -3.78 5.40 6.84
C THR A 61 -2.33 5.14 7.26
N SER A 62 -1.70 4.08 6.75
CA SER A 62 -0.32 3.72 7.12
C SER A 62 0.73 4.53 6.38
N LEU A 63 0.38 5.05 5.19
CA LEU A 63 1.25 5.88 4.35
C LEU A 63 1.03 7.40 4.56
N ASN A 64 0.05 7.79 5.38
CA ASN A 64 -0.22 9.17 5.84
C ASN A 64 0.37 9.42 7.23
#